data_AF-Q39HZ0-F1
#
_entry.id   AF-Q39HZ0-F1
#
_cell.length_a   1.000
_cell.length_b   1.000
_cell.length_c   1.000
_cell.angle_alpha   90.00
_cell.angle_beta   90.00
_cell.angle_gamma   90.00
#
_symmetry.space_group_name_H-M   'P 1'
#
loop_
_entity.id
_entity.type
_entity.pdbx_description
1 polymer ?
#
loop_
_entity_poly.entity_id
_entity_poly.type
_entity_poly.pdbx_seq_one_letter_code
_entity_poly.pdbx_strand_id
1 'polypeptide(L)' 'MNSIRRIGICALLVATVASLSACDSMSRRQRDTAIGAGVGGVAGAAIGGSALSTLGGAAAGGIIGNQVGK' A
#
# COMPACT_ATOMS: atom_id res chain seq x y z
N MET A 1 10.35 -11.42 21.99
CA MET A 1 10.90 -10.15 21.43
C MET A 1 11.81 -10.35 20.20
N ASN A 2 12.53 -11.47 20.06
CA ASN A 2 13.45 -11.70 18.92
C ASN A 2 12.75 -12.21 17.64
N SER A 3 11.65 -12.95 17.78
CA SER A 3 10.89 -13.50 16.64
C SER A 3 10.15 -12.42 15.86
N ILE A 4 9.60 -11.39 16.54
CA ILE A 4 8.94 -10.24 15.90
C ILE A 4 9.93 -9.44 15.05
N ARG A 5 11.16 -9.25 15.55
CA ARG A 5 12.22 -8.56 14.81
C ARG A 5 12.67 -9.35 13.58
N ARG A 6 12.72 -10.69 13.67
CA ARG A 6 12.97 -11.57 12.52
C ARG A 6 11.84 -11.51 11.50
N ILE A 7 10.57 -11.55 11.95
CA ILE A 7 9.40 -11.42 11.07
C ILE A 7 9.39 -10.06 10.36
N GLY A 8 9.71 -8.97 11.06
CA GLY A 8 9.81 -7.63 10.48
C GLY A 8 10.91 -7.52 9.41
N ILE A 9 12.08 -8.13 9.65
CA ILE A 9 13.17 -8.17 8.66
C ILE A 9 12.79 -9.00 7.43
N CYS A 10 12.17 -10.16 7.63
CA CYS A 10 11.67 -10.98 6.51
C CYS A 10 10.59 -10.25 5.71
N ALA A 11 9.66 -9.56 6.37
CA ALA A 11 8.63 -8.78 5.70
C ALA A 11 9.22 -7.62 4.88
N LEU A 12 10.23 -6.93 5.41
CA LEU A 12 10.94 -5.87 4.69
C LEU A 12 11.69 -6.42 3.47
N LEU A 13 12.37 -7.56 3.61
CA LEU A 13 13.06 -8.23 2.50
C LEU A 13 12.09 -8.69 1.41
N VAL A 14 10.95 -9.26 1.79
CA VAL A 14 9.91 -9.65 0.83
C VAL A 14 9.32 -8.41 0.16
N ALA A 15 9.09 -7.32 0.89
CA ALA A 15 8.56 -6.09 0.32
C ALA A 15 9.56 -5.42 -0.65
N THR A 16 10.86 -5.43 -0.36
CA THR A 16 11.88 -4.88 -1.26
C THR A 16 12.02 -5.75 -2.50
N VAL A 17 12.13 -7.07 -2.35
CA VAL A 17 12.19 -8.00 -3.51
C VAL A 17 10.93 -7.89 -4.36
N ALA A 18 9.74 -7.84 -3.74
CA ALA A 18 8.48 -7.64 -4.45
C ALA A 18 8.43 -6.27 -5.13
N SER A 19 9.00 -5.22 -4.54
CA SER A 19 9.08 -3.88 -5.14
C SER A 19 10.08 -3.83 -6.31
N LEU A 20 11.22 -4.53 -6.22
CA LEU A 20 12.18 -4.65 -7.32
C LEU A 20 11.61 -5.46 -8.50
N SER A 21 10.94 -6.59 -8.21
CA SER A 21 10.22 -7.37 -9.23
C SER A 21 9.00 -6.63 -9.79
N ALA A 22 8.33 -5.81 -8.97
CA ALA A 22 7.29 -4.90 -9.43
C ALA A 22 7.89 -3.77 -10.28
N CYS A 23 9.08 -3.24 -9.99
CA CYS A 23 9.68 -2.21 -10.85
C CYS A 23 9.88 -2.66 -12.32
N ASP A 24 10.09 -3.97 -12.54
CA ASP A 24 10.21 -4.54 -13.89
C ASP A 24 8.82 -4.94 -14.49
N SER A 25 7.83 -5.25 -13.65
CA SER A 25 6.54 -5.85 -14.05
C SER A 25 5.27 -5.07 -13.63
N MET A 26 5.41 -3.85 -13.12
CA MET A 26 4.29 -3.04 -12.59
C MET A 26 3.91 -1.96 -13.60
N SER A 27 2.74 -2.13 -14.19
CA SER A 27 2.14 -1.08 -15.03
C SER A 27 1.94 0.20 -14.19
N ARG A 28 2.11 1.37 -14.82
CA ARG A 28 1.92 2.71 -14.19
C ARG A 28 0.65 2.74 -13.34
N ARG A 29 -0.42 2.14 -13.85
CA ARG A 29 -1.71 2.02 -13.19
C ARG A 29 -1.67 1.32 -11.82
N GLN A 30 -0.86 0.28 -11.68
CA GLN A 30 -0.78 -0.49 -10.43
C GLN A 30 0.11 0.22 -9.40
N ARG A 31 1.13 0.97 -9.86
CA ARG A 31 1.89 1.92 -9.02
C ARG A 31 0.96 3.01 -8.46
N ASP A 32 0.19 3.67 -9.32
CA ASP A 32 -0.70 4.76 -8.92
C ASP A 32 -1.80 4.26 -7.97
N THR A 33 -2.31 3.04 -8.21
CA THR A 33 -3.25 2.36 -7.30
C THR A 33 -2.63 2.06 -5.93
N ALA A 34 -1.41 1.50 -5.89
CA ALA A 34 -0.75 1.16 -4.64
C ALA A 34 -0.41 2.40 -3.80
N ILE A 35 0.03 3.47 -4.46
CA ILE A 35 0.30 4.76 -3.80
C ILE A 35 -1.02 5.37 -3.30
N GLY A 36 -2.07 5.39 -4.13
CA GLY A 36 -3.38 5.90 -3.77
C GLY A 36 -4.02 5.13 -2.60
N ALA A 37 -3.93 3.81 -2.60
CA ALA A 37 -4.43 2.97 -1.51
C ALA A 37 -3.60 3.13 -0.22
N GLY A 38 -2.28 3.25 -0.34
CA GLY A 38 -1.39 3.48 0.80
C GLY A 38 -1.64 4.84 1.45
N VAL A 39 -1.60 5.92 0.67
CA VAL A 39 -1.83 7.29 1.17
C VAL A 39 -3.27 7.45 1.66
N GLY A 40 -4.25 6.96 0.89
CA GLY A 40 -5.66 7.02 1.25
C GLY A 40 -5.99 6.23 2.52
N GLY A 41 -5.37 5.07 2.73
CA GLY A 41 -5.52 4.29 3.96
C GLY A 41 -4.93 4.97 5.19
N VAL A 42 -3.71 5.51 5.08
CA VAL A 42 -3.06 6.24 6.19
C VAL A 42 -3.82 7.52 6.50
N ALA A 43 -4.24 8.27 5.48
CA ALA A 43 -5.09 9.45 5.65
C ALA A 43 -6.41 9.08 6.33
N GLY A 44 -7.13 8.08 5.81
CA GLY A 44 -8.40 7.60 6.39
C GLY A 44 -8.28 7.13 7.84
N ALA A 45 -7.17 6.47 8.19
CA ALA A 45 -6.86 6.10 9.57
C ALA A 45 -6.63 7.33 10.45
N ALA A 46 -5.92 8.35 9.94
CA ALA A 46 -5.58 9.56 10.69
C ALA A 46 -6.81 10.44 11.01
N ILE A 47 -7.80 10.51 10.12
CA ILE A 47 -9.03 11.31 10.34
C ILE A 47 -10.13 10.54 11.07
N GLY A 48 -10.27 9.23 10.85
CA GLY A 48 -11.38 8.44 11.41
C GLY A 48 -11.03 7.45 12.51
N GLY A 49 -9.74 7.12 12.70
CA GLY A 49 -9.25 6.23 13.76
C GLY A 49 -9.73 4.77 13.70
N SER A 50 -10.54 4.41 12.71
CA SER A 50 -11.25 3.13 12.64
C SER A 50 -10.84 2.31 11.43
N ALA A 51 -10.94 0.98 11.53
CA ALA A 51 -10.66 0.09 10.39
C ALA A 51 -11.53 0.42 9.16
N LEU A 52 -12.78 0.82 9.39
CA LEU A 52 -13.71 1.29 8.35
C LEU A 52 -13.20 2.55 7.62
N SER A 53 -12.64 3.53 8.34
CA SER A 53 -12.12 4.76 7.73
C SER A 53 -10.82 4.51 6.97
N THR A 54 -9.95 3.61 7.45
CA THR A 54 -8.76 3.14 6.72
C THR A 54 -9.14 2.41 5.43
N LEU A 55 -10.10 1.48 5.51
CA LEU A 55 -10.58 0.72 4.35
C LEU A 55 -11.27 1.62 3.32
N GLY A 56 -12.09 2.56 3.78
CA GLY A 56 -12.76 3.53 2.91
C GLY A 56 -11.76 4.43 2.17
N GLY A 57 -10.76 4.95 2.89
CA GLY A 57 -9.71 5.79 2.29
C GLY A 57 -8.80 5.00 1.34
N ALA A 58 -8.43 3.77 1.70
CA ALA A 58 -7.63 2.90 0.84
C ALA A 58 -8.39 2.47 -0.43
N ALA A 59 -9.68 2.14 -0.32
CA ALA A 59 -10.51 1.76 -1.45
C ALA A 59 -10.74 2.93 -2.41
N ALA A 60 -11.11 4.11 -1.89
CA ALA A 60 -11.30 5.31 -2.70
C ALA A 60 -9.99 5.74 -3.37
N GLY A 61 -8.88 5.81 -2.61
CA GLY A 61 -7.56 6.15 -3.13
C GLY A 61 -7.05 5.15 -4.16
N GLY A 62 -7.34 3.86 -3.99
CA GLY A 62 -7.03 2.81 -4.96
C GLY A 62 -7.80 2.96 -6.27
N ILE A 63 -9.11 3.22 -6.22
CA ILE A 63 -9.93 3.45 -7.44
C ILE A 63 -9.44 4.68 -8.20
N ILE A 64 -9.15 5.77 -7.49
CA ILE A 64 -8.64 7.01 -8.09
C ILE A 64 -7.26 6.75 -8.72
N GLY A 65 -6.35 6.09 -8.00
CA GLY A 65 -5.04 5.71 -8.53
C GLY A 65 -5.12 4.82 -9.78
N ASN A 66 -6.08 3.89 -9.83
CA ASN A 66 -6.29 3.03 -11.00
C ASN A 66 -6.84 3.80 -12.21
N GLN A 67 -7.65 4.84 -11.99
CA GLN A 67 -8.24 5.64 -13.06
C GLN A 67 -7.28 6.73 -13.57
N VAL A 68 -6.49 7.34 -12.69
CA VAL A 68 -5.50 8.38 -13.04
C VAL A 68 -4.26 7.77 -13.72
N GLY A 69 -3.92 6.51 -13.40
CA GLY A 69 -2.85 5.77 -14.06
C GLY A 69 -3.24 5.11 -15.39
N LYS A 70 -4.37 5.47 -16.00
CA LYS A 70 -4.69 5.12 -17.40
C LYS A 70 -4.05 6.11 -18.36
#